data_AF-A0A9R1A6R6-F1
#
_entry.id   AF-A0A9R1A6R6-F1
#
_cell.length_a   1.000
_cell.length_b   1.000
_cell.length_c   1.000
_cell.angle_alpha   90.00
_cell.angle_beta   90.00
_cell.angle_gamma   90.00
#
_symmetry.space_group_name_H-M   'P 1'
#
loop_
_entity.id
_entity.type
_entity.pdbx_description
1 polymer ?
#
loop_
_entity_poly.entity_id
_entity_poly.type
_entity_poly.pdbx_seq_one_letter_code
_entity_poly.pdbx_strand_id
1 'polypeptide(L)' 'MYFGLFLASGIFLVFIAFTIFLPVMVIMPQKFAICFTMGCAFIIGSFFALKGPKNQLYHMISREVSIHFPCP' A
#
# COMPACT_ATOMS: atom_id res chain seq x y z
N MET A 1 13.74 11.44 -5.60
CA MET A 1 14.59 10.26 -5.90
C MET A 1 14.22 9.03 -5.07
N TYR A 2 13.87 9.14 -3.79
CA TYR A 2 13.47 7.99 -2.95
C TYR A 2 12.24 7.20 -3.41
N PHE A 3 11.23 7.87 -3.97
CA PHE A 3 10.03 7.21 -4.50
C PHE A 3 10.32 6.19 -5.60
N GLY A 4 11.15 6.55 -6.58
CA GLY A 4 11.49 5.66 -7.68
C GLY A 4 12.23 4.42 -7.20
N LEU A 5 13.10 4.56 -6.20
CA LEU A 5 13.83 3.45 -5.58
C LEU A 5 12.88 2.49 -4.83
N PHE A 6 11.95 3.04 -4.04
CA PHE A 6 10.96 2.26 -3.28
C PHE A 6 9.91 1.58 -4.18
N LEU A 7 9.51 2.26 -5.27
CA LEU A 7 8.61 1.71 -6.28
C LEU A 7 9.29 0.59 -7.08
N ALA A 8 10.53 0.82 -7.53
CA ALA A 8 11.31 -0.17 -8.27
C ALA A 8 11.62 -1.41 -7.43
N SER A 9 12.00 -1.24 -6.16
CA SER A 9 12.23 -2.36 -5.25
C SER A 9 10.96 -3.16 -4.97
N GLY A 10 9.82 -2.48 -4.79
CA GLY A 10 8.52 -3.13 -4.63
C GLY A 10 8.09 -3.95 -5.85
N ILE A 11 8.22 -3.40 -7.06
CA ILE A 11 7.92 -4.12 -8.32
C ILE A 11 8.85 -5.31 -8.51
N PHE A 12 10.14 -5.14 -8.23
CA PHE A 12 11.13 -6.22 -8.32
C PHE A 12 10.84 -7.38 -7.36
N LEU A 13 10.46 -7.08 -6.11
CA LEU A 13 10.05 -8.07 -5.11
C LEU A 13 8.79 -8.84 -5.53
N VAL A 14 7.79 -8.16 -6.09
CA VAL A 14 6.59 -8.81 -6.62
C VAL A 14 6.93 -9.69 -7.83
N PHE A 15 7.79 -9.23 -8.73
CA PHE A 15 8.22 -10.01 -9.89
C PHE A 15 8.95 -11.29 -9.48
N ILE A 16 9.84 -11.21 -8.49
CA ILE A 16 10.51 -12.36 -7.88
C ILE A 16 9.52 -13.29 -7.19
N ALA A 17 8.51 -12.75 -6.49
CA ALA A 17 7.45 -13.55 -5.88
C ALA A 17 6.73 -14.41 -6.94
N PHE A 18 6.44 -13.85 -8.12
CA PHE A 18 5.83 -14.61 -9.22
C PHE A 18 6.79 -15.55 -9.94
N THR A 19 8.07 -15.23 -10.10
CA THR A 19 9.01 -16.12 -10.82
C THR A 19 9.54 -17.26 -9.95
N ILE A 20 9.80 -17.04 -8.67
CA ILE A 20 10.43 -18.03 -7.78
C ILE A 20 9.40 -18.73 -6.89
N PHE A 21 8.39 -18.03 -6.39
CA PHE A 21 7.44 -18.60 -5.44
C PHE A 21 6.17 -19.16 -6.08
N LEU A 22 5.84 -18.84 -7.33
CA LEU A 22 4.76 -19.48 -8.08
C LEU A 22 5.00 -20.98 -8.35
N PRO A 23 6.22 -21.45 -8.71
CA PRO A 23 6.50 -22.89 -8.76
C PRO A 23 6.54 -23.55 -7.36
N VAL A 24 6.90 -22.80 -6.32
CA VAL A 24 6.99 -23.31 -4.92
C VAL A 24 5.63 -23.27 -4.19
N MET A 25 4.64 -22.55 -4.71
CA MET A 25 3.26 -22.45 -4.20
C MET A 25 2.62 -23.82 -4.00
N VAL A 26 2.95 -24.77 -4.86
CA VAL A 26 2.44 -26.14 -4.83
C VAL A 26 2.89 -26.90 -3.58
N ILE A 27 4.03 -26.53 -2.99
CA ILE A 27 4.64 -27.23 -1.86
C ILE A 27 4.35 -26.51 -0.53
N MET A 28 4.46 -25.17 -0.49
CA MET A 28 4.15 -24.39 0.72
C MET A 28 3.63 -22.98 0.37
N PRO A 29 2.34 -22.69 0.58
CA PRO A 29 1.71 -21.42 0.19
C PRO A 29 2.11 -20.22 1.08
N GLN A 30 2.57 -20.48 2.30
CA GLN A 30 2.86 -19.45 3.32
C GLN A 30 3.97 -18.46 2.90
N LYS A 31 4.97 -18.92 2.15
CA LYS A 31 6.11 -18.07 1.76
C LYS A 31 5.74 -17.06 0.66
N PHE A 32 4.82 -17.42 -0.22
CA PHE A 32 4.32 -16.52 -1.26
C PHE A 32 3.54 -15.34 -0.64
N ALA A 33 2.67 -15.63 0.33
CA ALA A 33 1.86 -14.60 0.99
C ALA A 33 2.72 -13.52 1.65
N ILE A 34 3.83 -13.90 2.30
CA ILE A 34 4.73 -12.95 2.99
C ILE A 34 5.46 -12.05 2.00
N CYS A 35 6.07 -12.62 0.94
CA CYS A 35 6.77 -11.84 -0.08
C CYS A 35 5.83 -10.93 -0.87
N PHE A 36 4.64 -11.42 -1.23
CA PHE A 36 3.63 -10.63 -1.94
C PHE A 36 3.12 -9.47 -1.08
N THR A 37 2.80 -9.73 0.20
CA THR A 37 2.34 -8.69 1.13
C THR A 37 3.40 -7.62 1.36
N MET A 38 4.68 -8.01 1.55
CA MET A 38 5.78 -7.05 1.67
C MET A 38 5.99 -6.23 0.39
N GLY A 39 5.97 -6.86 -0.78
CA GLY A 39 6.12 -6.17 -2.07
C GLY A 39 5.02 -5.14 -2.30
N CYS A 40 3.76 -5.49 -2.03
CA CYS A 40 2.63 -4.58 -2.11
C CYS A 40 2.71 -3.45 -1.07
N ALA A 41 3.13 -3.72 0.16
CA ALA A 41 3.31 -2.71 1.19
C ALA A 41 4.40 -1.68 0.79
N PHE A 42 5.51 -2.12 0.19
CA PHE A 42 6.53 -1.23 -0.35
C PHE A 42 5.98 -0.35 -1.47
N ILE A 43 5.20 -0.91 -2.41
CA ILE A 43 4.56 -0.14 -3.49
C ILE A 43 3.59 0.91 -2.92
N ILE A 44 2.69 0.53 -2.01
CA ILE A 44 1.72 1.45 -1.38
C ILE A 44 2.44 2.54 -0.56
N GLY A 45 3.45 2.15 0.23
CA GLY A 45 4.27 3.09 1.00
C GLY A 45 5.04 4.07 0.11
N SER A 46 5.48 3.63 -1.08
CA SER A 46 6.08 4.50 -2.10
C SER A 46 5.11 5.62 -2.47
N PHE A 47 3.86 5.27 -2.80
CA PHE A 47 2.84 6.26 -3.17
C PHE A 47 2.53 7.24 -2.04
N PHE A 48 2.57 6.79 -0.78
CA PHE A 48 2.41 7.66 0.38
C PHE A 48 3.56 8.67 0.54
N ALA A 49 4.78 8.30 0.14
CA ALA A 49 5.95 9.17 0.15
C ALA A 49 5.93 10.25 -0.95
N LEU A 50 5.20 10.04 -2.06
CA LEU A 50 5.10 10.99 -3.18
C LEU A 50 3.81 11.80 -3.19
N LYS A 51 2.70 11.13 -2.92
CA LYS A 51 1.38 11.72 -2.74
C LYS A 51 1.22 12.00 -1.25
N GLY A 52 1.89 13.06 -0.79
CA GLY A 52 1.86 13.44 0.62
C GLY A 52 0.41 13.40 1.13
N PRO A 53 0.14 12.79 2.30
CA PRO A 53 -1.21 12.64 2.86
C PRO A 53 -1.94 13.96 3.11
N LYS A 54 -1.27 15.10 2.87
CA LYS A 54 -1.65 16.42 3.31
C LYS A 54 -2.89 16.96 2.61
N ASN A 55 -3.09 16.77 1.31
CA ASN A 55 -4.23 17.43 0.64
C ASN A 55 -5.53 16.59 0.69
N GLN A 56 -5.43 15.25 0.74
CA GLN A 56 -6.61 14.38 0.83
C GLN A 56 -7.03 14.13 2.29
N LEU A 57 -6.09 14.09 3.25
CA LEU A 57 -6.46 14.04 4.67
C LEU A 57 -6.97 15.39 5.17
N TYR A 58 -6.44 16.55 4.75
CA TYR A 58 -7.06 17.83 5.12
C TYR A 58 -8.49 17.95 4.57
N HIS A 59 -8.78 17.37 3.41
CA HIS A 59 -10.13 17.38 2.84
C HIS A 59 -11.07 16.34 3.48
N MET A 60 -10.56 15.19 3.97
CA MET A 60 -11.35 14.21 4.73
C MET A 60 -11.45 14.53 6.24
N ILE A 61 -10.59 15.41 6.78
CA ILE A 61 -10.64 15.95 8.16
C ILE A 61 -11.47 17.25 8.24
N SER A 62 -12.06 17.70 7.14
CA SER A 62 -12.97 18.85 7.17
C SER A 62 -14.34 18.45 7.72
N ARG A 63 -14.46 18.48 9.05
CA ARG A 63 -15.57 19.12 9.78
C ARG A 63 -16.93 19.14 9.09
N GLU A 64 -17.67 18.03 9.06
CA GLU A 64 -19.13 18.12 8.84
C GLU A 64 -19.98 17.29 9.82
N VAL A 65 -19.41 16.74 10.89
CA VAL A 65 -20.20 16.31 12.07
C VAL A 65 -20.33 17.48 13.04
N SER A 66 -20.91 18.57 12.53
CA SER A 66 -21.61 19.57 13.32
C SER A 66 -23.00 19.73 12.76
N ILE A 67 -23.70 18.60 12.55
CA ILE A 67 -25.17 18.59 12.58
C ILE A 67 -25.54 18.83 14.04
N HIS A 68 -25.53 20.11 14.37
CA HIS A 68 -26.52 20.74 15.22
C HIS A 68 -27.86 20.06 14.94
N PHE A 69 -28.37 19.29 15.91
CA PHE A 69 -29.77 18.94 15.99
C PHE A 69 -30.53 20.21 16.40
N PRO A 70 -31.38 20.81 15.56
CA PRO A 70 -32.55 21.51 16.06
C PRO A 70 -33.77 20.57 16.01
N CYS A 71 -34.53 20.61 17.09
CA CYS A 71 -35.91 20.15 17.30
C CYS A 71 -36.17 18.65 17.57
N PRO A 72 -37.26 18.31 18.29
CA PRO A 72 -38.50 19.08 18.53
C PRO A 72 -38.44 20.13 19.66
#